data_AF-A0A926X3N0-F1
#
_entry.id   AF-A0A926X3N0-F1
#
_cell.length_a   1.000
_cell.length_b   1.000
_cell.length_c   1.000
_cell.angle_alpha   90.00
_cell.angle_beta   90.00
_cell.angle_gamma   90.00
#
_symmetry.space_group_name_H-M   'P 1'
#
loop_
_entity.id
_entity.type
_entity.pdbx_description
1 polymer ?
#
loop_
_entity_poly.entity_id
_entity_poly.type
_entity_poly.pdbx_seq_one_letter_code
_entity_poly.pdbx_strand_id
1 'polypeptide(L)'
;MLTSMKAHAQTLPSAQRRVWNEITVPTAHRLIAHAAGQWDKAIAHLKPVLPHLWNVGGSHAQRQLFRQIYRDAQVQAERTTPTHRTVYPLRLDWSA
;
A
#
# COMPACT_ATOMS: atom_id res chain seq x y z
N MET A 1 4.50 15.20 -8.26
CA MET A 1 5.26 14.13 -7.59
C MET A 1 5.30 12.83 -8.39
N LEU A 2 4.18 12.15 -8.64
CA LEU A 2 4.16 10.84 -9.32
C LEU A 2 4.78 10.86 -10.74
N THR A 3 4.49 11.89 -11.53
CA THR A 3 5.13 12.11 -12.85
C THR A 3 6.64 12.24 -12.73
N SER A 4 7.13 12.99 -11.74
CA SER A 4 8.56 13.16 -11.46
C SER A 4 9.21 11.84 -11.06
N MET A 5 8.53 11.00 -10.27
CA MET A 5 9.01 9.67 -9.90
C MET A 5 9.12 8.74 -11.11
N LYS A 6 8.14 8.78 -12.03
CA LYS A 6 8.18 8.02 -13.29
C LYS A 6 9.33 8.47 -14.18
N ALA A 7 9.54 9.78 -14.32
CA ALA A 7 10.65 10.33 -15.10
C ALA A 7 12.00 9.91 -14.51
N HIS A 8 12.16 10.02 -13.19
CA HIS A 8 13.37 9.58 -12.50
C HIS A 8 13.65 8.08 -12.67
N ALA A 9 12.61 7.22 -12.62
CA ALA A 9 12.80 5.79 -12.86
C ALA A 9 13.52 5.51 -14.19
N GLN A 10 13.26 6.29 -15.23
CA GLN A 10 13.88 6.12 -16.54
C GLN A 10 15.35 6.53 -16.58
N THR A 11 15.79 7.42 -15.69
CA THR A 11 17.20 7.86 -15.63
C THR A 11 18.09 6.89 -14.86
N LEU A 12 17.52 5.89 -14.18
CA LEU A 12 18.28 4.97 -13.33
C LEU A 12 18.94 3.83 -14.12
N PRO A 13 20.07 3.28 -13.64
CA PRO A 13 20.63 1.99 -14.08
C PRO A 13 19.60 0.85 -14.08
N SER A 14 19.80 -0.16 -14.92
CA SER A 14 18.82 -1.24 -15.19
C SER A 14 18.26 -1.91 -13.94
N ALA A 15 19.11 -2.28 -12.99
CA ALA A 15 18.69 -2.93 -11.74
C ALA A 15 17.78 -2.03 -10.88
N GLN A 16 18.14 -0.76 -10.75
CA GLN A 16 17.38 0.21 -9.95
C GLN A 16 16.10 0.64 -10.66
N ARG A 17 16.14 0.80 -11.98
CA ARG A 17 14.96 1.05 -12.82
C ARG A 17 13.92 -0.06 -12.66
N ARG A 18 14.36 -1.32 -12.61
CA ARG A 18 13.46 -2.47 -12.35
C ARG A 18 12.74 -2.33 -11.01
N VAL A 19 13.49 -2.09 -9.92
CA VAL A 19 12.91 -1.86 -8.58
C VAL A 19 11.94 -0.68 -8.58
N TRP A 20 12.30 0.42 -9.26
CA TRP A 20 11.44 1.60 -9.34
C TRP A 20 10.14 1.34 -10.09
N ASN A 21 10.21 0.64 -11.22
CA ASN A 21 9.04 0.35 -12.06
C ASN A 21 8.13 -0.73 -11.46
N GLU A 22 8.70 -1.74 -10.79
CA GLU A 22 7.94 -2.88 -10.24
C GLU A 22 7.43 -2.59 -8.82
N ILE A 23 8.12 -1.74 -8.06
CA ILE A 23 7.88 -1.57 -6.62
C ILE A 23 7.61 -0.10 -6.27
N THR A 24 8.56 0.81 -6.50
CA THR A 24 8.49 2.19 -5.98
C THR A 24 7.34 3.01 -6.59
N VAL A 25 7.27 3.11 -7.91
CA VAL A 25 6.23 3.88 -8.62
C VAL A 25 4.84 3.25 -8.40
N PRO A 26 4.66 1.92 -8.50
CA PRO A 26 3.40 1.29 -8.12
C PRO A 26 3.00 1.57 -6.68
N THR A 27 3.94 1.58 -5.73
CA THR A 27 3.66 1.92 -4.33
C THR A 27 3.13 3.34 -4.17
N ALA A 28 3.72 4.31 -4.87
CA ALA A 28 3.25 5.69 -4.84
C ALA A 28 1.82 5.85 -5.41
N HIS A 29 1.49 5.15 -6.51
CA HIS A 29 0.11 5.13 -7.05
C HIS A 29 -0.91 4.65 -6.02
N ARG A 30 -0.54 3.66 -5.21
CA ARG A 30 -1.44 3.05 -4.22
C ARG A 30 -1.71 3.95 -3.04
N LEU A 31 -0.69 4.70 -2.60
CA LEU A 31 -0.85 5.74 -1.60
C LEU A 31 -1.80 6.83 -2.10
N ILE A 32 -1.72 7.19 -3.38
CA ILE A 32 -2.67 8.13 -4.00
C ILE A 32 -4.09 7.54 -4.02
N ALA A 33 -4.26 6.27 -4.39
CA ALA A 33 -5.57 5.61 -4.38
C ALA A 33 -6.17 5.56 -2.97
N HIS A 34 -5.36 5.25 -1.96
CA HIS A 34 -5.75 5.30 -0.55
C HIS A 34 -6.17 6.72 -0.13
N ALA A 35 -5.35 7.74 -0.41
CA ALA A 35 -5.68 9.13 -0.12
C ALA A 35 -6.95 9.62 -0.84
N ALA A 36 -7.28 9.04 -2.00
CA ALA A 36 -8.49 9.35 -2.76
C ALA A 36 -9.73 8.51 -2.34
N GLY A 37 -9.63 7.71 -1.28
CA GLY A 37 -10.72 6.86 -0.80
C GLY A 37 -11.07 5.67 -1.70
N GLN A 38 -10.20 5.33 -2.65
CA GLN A 38 -10.39 4.20 -3.57
C GLN A 38 -9.87 2.92 -2.93
N TRP A 39 -10.53 2.48 -1.85
CA TRP A 39 -10.05 1.44 -0.95
C TRP A 39 -9.74 0.11 -1.65
N ASP A 40 -10.65 -0.38 -2.49
CA ASP A 40 -10.47 -1.65 -3.21
C ASP A 40 -9.25 -1.61 -4.14
N LYS A 41 -9.03 -0.48 -4.81
CA LYS A 41 -7.85 -0.27 -5.66
C LYS A 41 -6.59 -0.20 -4.81
N ALA A 42 -6.64 0.47 -3.66
CA ALA A 42 -5.50 0.50 -2.74
C ALA A 42 -5.14 -0.92 -2.27
N ILE A 43 -6.12 -1.72 -1.85
CA ILE A 43 -5.94 -3.11 -1.39
C ILE A 43 -5.36 -4.00 -2.48
N ALA A 44 -6.04 -4.07 -3.64
CA ALA A 44 -5.68 -4.95 -4.75
C ALA A 44 -4.24 -4.70 -5.21
N HIS A 45 -3.81 -3.44 -5.16
CA HIS A 45 -2.51 -3.05 -5.62
C HIS A 45 -1.43 -3.13 -4.52
N LEU A 46 -1.71 -2.82 -3.24
CA LEU A 46 -0.68 -2.87 -2.17
C LEU A 46 -0.29 -4.31 -1.81
N LYS A 47 -1.26 -5.23 -1.81
CA LYS A 47 -1.05 -6.64 -1.43
C LYS A 47 0.16 -7.31 -2.11
N PRO A 48 0.33 -7.28 -3.44
CA PRO A 48 1.47 -7.95 -4.09
C PRO A 48 2.83 -7.33 -3.79
N VAL A 49 2.90 -6.07 -3.30
CA VAL A 49 4.18 -5.39 -3.10
C VAL A 49 4.67 -5.41 -1.66
N LEU A 50 3.79 -5.64 -0.68
CA LEU A 50 4.19 -5.75 0.73
C LEU A 50 5.40 -6.69 0.97
N PRO A 51 5.52 -7.88 0.34
CA PRO A 51 6.67 -8.76 0.51
C PRO A 51 7.98 -8.22 -0.06
N HIS A 52 7.91 -7.26 -0.99
CA HIS A 52 9.06 -6.76 -1.76
C HIS A 52 9.55 -5.38 -1.31
N LEU A 53 8.88 -4.74 -0.33
CA LEU A 53 9.22 -3.39 0.13
C LEU A 53 10.65 -3.26 0.66
N TRP A 54 11.27 -4.36 1.10
CA TRP A 54 12.68 -4.37 1.52
C TRP A 54 13.66 -4.00 0.38
N ASN A 55 13.27 -4.19 -0.89
CA ASN A 55 14.08 -3.80 -2.05
C ASN A 55 14.18 -2.28 -2.24
N VAL A 56 13.24 -1.52 -1.67
CA VAL A 56 13.19 -0.05 -1.80
C VAL A 56 13.84 0.63 -0.59
N GLY A 57 13.87 -0.06 0.55
CA GLY A 57 14.53 0.42 1.76
C GLY A 57 14.57 -0.63 2.88
N GLY A 58 15.64 -0.59 3.67
CA GLY A 58 15.87 -1.55 4.76
C GLY A 58 15.07 -1.27 6.04
N SER A 59 14.37 -0.13 6.14
CA SER A 59 13.74 0.30 7.38
C SER A 59 12.55 -0.56 7.79
N HIS A 60 12.57 -1.03 9.04
CA HIS A 60 11.48 -1.81 9.60
C HIS A 60 10.22 -0.95 9.79
N ALA A 61 10.37 0.29 10.26
CA ALA A 61 9.28 1.25 10.41
C ALA A 61 8.60 1.56 9.07
N GLN A 62 9.38 1.69 7.99
CA GLN A 62 8.84 1.88 6.64
C GLN A 62 7.93 0.72 6.23
N ARG A 63 8.39 -0.53 6.39
CA ARG A 63 7.60 -1.73 6.05
C ARG A 63 6.36 -1.85 6.92
N GLN A 64 6.44 -1.49 8.20
CA GLN A 64 5.29 -1.49 9.10
C GLN A 64 4.24 -0.46 8.68
N LEU A 65 4.66 0.76 8.32
CA LEU A 65 3.76 1.81 7.83
C LEU A 65 2.92 1.33 6.63
N PHE A 66 3.54 0.70 5.64
CA PHE A 66 2.79 0.18 4.49
C PHE A 66 1.80 -0.95 4.87
N ARG A 67 2.13 -1.79 5.86
CA ARG A 67 1.18 -2.79 6.37
C ARG A 67 0.00 -2.13 7.11
N GLN A 68 0.24 -1.05 7.84
CA GLN A 68 -0.82 -0.29 8.51
C GLN A 68 -1.76 0.36 7.49
N ILE A 69 -1.21 0.98 6.44
CA ILE A 69 -1.99 1.57 5.35
C ILE A 69 -2.84 0.51 4.63
N TYR A 70 -2.29 -0.69 4.40
CA TYR A 70 -3.04 -1.80 3.83
C TYR A 70 -4.23 -2.20 4.72
N ARG A 71 -4.01 -2.37 6.02
CA ARG A 71 -5.07 -2.74 6.97
C ARG A 71 -6.13 -1.65 7.07
N ASP A 72 -5.73 -0.38 7.11
CA ASP A 72 -6.65 0.74 7.11
C ASP A 72 -7.54 0.73 5.87
N ALA A 73 -6.97 0.50 4.68
CA ALA A 73 -7.75 0.36 3.45
C ALA A 73 -8.81 -0.74 3.54
N GLN A 74 -8.49 -1.90 4.14
CA GLN A 74 -9.44 -2.99 4.34
C GLN A 74 -10.60 -2.58 5.26
N VAL A 75 -10.29 -1.94 6.40
CA VAL A 75 -11.30 -1.44 7.34
C VAL A 75 -12.23 -0.42 6.68
N GLN A 76 -11.68 0.47 5.87
CA GLN A 76 -12.47 1.51 5.18
C GLN A 76 -13.31 0.94 4.04
N ALA A 77 -12.81 -0.06 3.30
CA ALA A 77 -13.60 -0.79 2.31
C ALA A 77 -14.82 -1.48 2.96
N GLU A 78 -14.63 -2.13 4.11
CA GLU A 78 -15.73 -2.74 4.87
C GLU A 78 -16.78 -1.74 5.35
N ARG A 79 -16.36 -0.54 5.76
CA ARG A 79 -17.26 0.53 6.22
C ARG A 79 -18.05 1.19 5.10
N THR A 80 -17.45 1.27 3.92
CA THR A 80 -18.05 1.95 2.76
C THR A 80 -18.84 1.01 1.86
N THR A 81 -18.63 -0.30 1.99
CA THR A 81 -19.48 -1.32 1.37
C THR A 81 -20.86 -1.25 2.03
N PRO A 82 -21.94 -0.89 1.31
CA PRO A 82 -23.28 -0.88 1.87
C PRO A 82 -23.71 -2.32 2.13
N THR A 83 -23.40 -2.83 3.32
CA THR A 83 -23.81 -4.15 3.80
C THR A 83 -24.78 -3.94 4.95
N HIS A 84 -25.99 -4.47 4.82
CA HIS A 84 -27.00 -4.54 5.88
C HIS A 84 -26.43 -5.36 7.06
N ARG A 85 -25.70 -4.72 7.99
CA ARG A 85 -24.89 -5.43 8.99
C ARG A 85 -25.53 -5.38 10.39
N THR A 86 -26.09 -6.52 10.80
CA THR A 86 -26.14 -6.92 12.21
C THR A 86 -24.71 -6.98 12.73
N VAL A 87 -24.41 -6.16 13.73
CA VAL A 87 -23.06 -5.98 14.30
C VAL A 87 -22.73 -7.15 15.23
N TYR A 88 -21.61 -7.84 14.98
CA TYR A 88 -20.91 -8.59 16.02
C TYR A 88 -19.59 -7.86 16.34
N PRO A 89 -19.30 -7.54 17.62
CA PRO A 89 -18.09 -6.83 17.99
C PRO A 89 -16.89 -7.78 18.00
N LEU A 90 -15.83 -7.43 17.26
CA LEU A 90 -14.53 -8.09 17.35
C LEU A 90 -13.76 -7.53 18.55
N ARG A 91 -13.47 -8.40 19.53
CA ARG A 91 -12.46 -8.19 20.57
C ARG A 91 -11.08 -8.21 19.92
N LEU A 92 -10.29 -7.16 20.13
CA LEU A 92 -8.86 -7.12 19.81
C LEU A 92 -8.09 -7.61 21.04
N ASP A 93 -7.56 -8.83 20.99
CA ASP A 93 -6.49 -9.28 21.87
C ASP A 93 -5.13 -9.01 21.21
N TRP A 94 -4.38 -8.04 21.75
CA TRP A 94 -2.97 -7.89 21.44
C TRP A 94 -2.18 -8.60 22.55
N SER A 95 -1.51 -9.70 22.21
CA SER A 95 -0.56 -10.38 23.10
C SER A 95 0.74 -10.65 22.34
N ALA A 96 1.77 -9.90 22.71
CA ALA A 96 3.19 -10.25 22.87
C ALA A 96 4.05 -8.97 22.74
#